data_AF-A0A815GZF3-F1
#
_entry.id   AF-A0A815GZF3-F1
#
_cell.length_a   1.000
_cell.length_b   1.000
_cell.length_c   1.000
_cell.angle_alpha   90.00
_cell.angle_beta   90.00
_cell.angle_gamma   90.00
#
_symmetry.space_group_name_H-M   'P 1'
#
loop_
_entity.id
_entity.type
_entity.pdbx_description
1 polymer ?
#
loop_
_entity_poly.entity_id
_entity_poly.type
_entity_poly.pdbx_seq_one_letter_code
_entity_poly.pdbx_strand_id
1 'polypeptide(L)' 'MLNTSKADVWSWGAVLYRITYLVPPRYVHPSHHPPKNVPPSRDANLVDVLRHTLVLDPRERADPIWLSRHPYTTTSSA' A
#
# COMPACT_ATOMS: atom_id res chain seq x y z
N MET A 1 -0.46 22.51 6.42
CA MET A 1 -1.51 21.74 5.73
C MET A 1 -1.22 20.26 5.94
N LEU A 2 -2.07 19.56 6.68
CA LEU A 2 -1.92 18.11 6.90
C LEU A 2 -2.02 17.42 5.54
N ASN A 3 -1.06 16.55 5.24
CA ASN A 3 -0.91 15.84 3.98
C ASN A 3 -1.93 14.70 3.88
N THR A 4 -3.23 15.05 3.90
CA THR A 4 -4.38 14.12 3.94
C THR A 4 -4.31 13.08 2.83
N SER A 5 -3.86 13.49 1.65
CA SER A 5 -3.67 12.62 0.49
C SER A 5 -2.78 11.40 0.74
N LYS A 6 -1.72 11.52 1.57
CA LYS A 6 -0.87 10.38 1.92
C LYS A 6 -1.57 9.44 2.90
N ALA A 7 -2.37 9.97 3.84
CA ALA A 7 -3.16 9.15 4.76
C ALA A 7 -4.22 8.33 3.99
N ASP A 8 -4.82 8.93 2.95
CA ASP A 8 -5.75 8.24 2.06
C ASP A 8 -5.06 7.11 1.28
N VAL A 9 -3.85 7.34 0.75
CA VAL A 9 -3.05 6.30 0.06
C VAL A 9 -2.76 5.11 0.99
N TRP A 10 -2.45 5.37 2.26
CA TRP A 10 -2.24 4.30 3.24
C TRP A 10 -3.53 3.54 3.53
N SER A 11 -4.62 4.26 3.73
CA SER A 11 -5.94 3.68 4.02
C SER A 11 -6.40 2.80 2.86
N TRP A 12 -6.17 3.25 1.63
CA TRP A 12 -6.41 2.47 0.41
C TRP A 12 -5.59 1.17 0.40
N GLY A 13 -4.29 1.25 0.68
CA GLY A 13 -3.43 0.07 0.79
C GLY A 13 -3.87 -0.90 1.89
N ALA A 14 -4.34 -0.38 3.03
CA ALA A 14 -4.82 -1.19 4.14
C ALA A 14 -6.14 -1.92 3.80
N VAL A 15 -7.05 -1.26 3.08
CA VAL A 15 -8.28 -1.88 2.56
C VAL A 15 -7.93 -2.99 1.58
N LEU A 16 -7.05 -2.71 0.61
CA LEU A 16 -6.61 -3.69 -0.37
C LEU A 16 -5.98 -4.92 0.31
N TYR A 17 -5.04 -4.70 1.23
CA TYR A 17 -4.41 -5.76 2.01
C TYR A 17 -5.45 -6.63 2.74
N ARG A 18 -6.44 -6.00 3.40
CA ARG A 18 -7.50 -6.70 4.13
C ARG A 18 -8.37 -7.55 3.21
N ILE A 19 -8.69 -7.07 2.02
CA ILE A 19 -9.46 -7.83 1.03
C ILE A 19 -8.64 -9.01 0.50
N THR A 20 -7.35 -8.83 0.23
CA THR A 20 -6.47 -9.89 -0.27
C THR A 20 -6.19 -10.98 0.77
N TYR A 21 -5.85 -10.60 2.00
CA TYR A 21 -5.31 -11.54 3.01
C TYR A 21 -6.29 -11.83 4.15
N LEU A 22 -7.47 -11.22 4.15
CA LEU A 22 -8.51 -11.41 5.17
C LEU A 22 -8.02 -11.15 6.62
N VAL A 23 -6.95 -10.36 6.77
CA VAL A 23 -6.34 -9.90 8.03
C VAL A 23 -5.90 -8.43 7.87
N PRO A 24 -5.95 -7.59 8.91
CA PRO A 24 -5.43 -6.22 8.80
C PRO A 24 -3.88 -6.24 8.72
N PRO A 25 -3.26 -5.21 8.09
CA PRO A 25 -1.81 -5.08 8.11
C PRO A 25 -1.34 -4.86 9.56
N ARG A 26 -0.36 -5.66 10.01
CA ARG A 26 0.21 -5.55 11.36
C ARG A 26 1.60 -4.94 11.30
N TYR A 27 1.86 -3.93 12.12
CA TYR A 27 3.18 -3.38 12.36
C TYR A 27 3.72 -3.96 13.65
N VAL A 28 4.86 -4.66 13.57
CA VAL A 28 5.47 -5.33 14.73
C VAL A 28 6.25 -4.33 15.60
N HIS A 29 6.58 -3.14 15.08
CA HIS A 29 7.30 -2.09 15.82
C HIS A 29 7.15 -0.73 15.09
N PRO A 30 7.36 0.43 15.75
CA PRO A 30 7.29 1.75 15.11
C PRO A 30 8.47 2.07 14.18
N SER A 31 9.37 1.11 13.93
CA SER A 31 10.50 1.34 13.02
C SER A 31 9.98 1.43 11.58
N HIS A 32 10.44 2.46 10.86
CA HIS A 32 9.98 2.99 9.57
C HIS A 32 9.91 2.02 8.37
N HIS A 33 10.01 0.72 8.58
CA HIS A 33 9.89 -0.24 7.49
C HIS A 33 8.42 -0.45 7.12
N PRO A 34 8.09 -0.63 5.82
CA PRO A 34 6.78 -1.15 5.42
C PRO A 34 6.49 -2.43 6.22
N PRO A 35 5.22 -2.84 6.44
CA PRO A 35 4.93 -4.06 7.17
C PRO A 35 5.77 -5.16 6.53
N LYS A 36 6.74 -5.67 7.30
CA LYS A 36 7.80 -6.60 6.83
C LYS A 36 7.22 -7.91 6.29
N ASN A 37 5.89 -8.02 6.30
CA ASN A 37 5.09 -9.19 6.09
C ASN A 37 3.96 -8.90 5.09
N VAL A 38 4.17 -8.12 4.01
CA VAL A 38 3.28 -8.32 2.84
C VAL A 38 3.55 -9.75 2.39
N PRO A 39 2.59 -10.69 2.54
CA PRO A 39 2.82 -12.07 2.19
C PRO A 39 3.18 -12.17 0.70
N PRO A 40 4.01 -13.13 0.30
CA PRO A 40 4.23 -13.39 -1.12
C PRO A 40 2.89 -13.69 -1.79
N SER A 41 2.58 -12.96 -2.86
CA SER A 41 1.45 -13.21 -3.75
C SER A 41 1.97 -13.63 -5.13
N ARG A 42 1.15 -14.36 -5.89
CA ARG A 42 1.42 -14.66 -7.30
C ARG A 42 1.37 -13.39 -8.16
N ASP A 43 0.68 -12.36 -7.70
CA ASP A 43 0.61 -11.06 -8.35
C ASP A 43 1.72 -10.15 -7.82
N ALA A 44 2.77 -9.97 -8.62
CA ALA A 44 3.89 -9.09 -8.28
C ALA A 44 3.48 -7.62 -8.16
N ASN A 45 2.50 -7.17 -8.96
CA ASN A 45 2.00 -5.79 -8.92
C ASN A 45 1.22 -5.52 -7.63
N LEU A 46 0.48 -6.51 -7.13
CA LEU A 46 -0.18 -6.45 -5.83
C LEU A 46 0.84 -6.29 -4.70
N VAL A 47 1.91 -7.09 -4.71
CA VAL A 47 2.94 -6.99 -3.68
C VAL A 47 3.63 -5.63 -3.73
N ASP A 48 3.95 -5.14 -4.94
CA ASP A 48 4.63 -3.86 -5.11
C ASP A 48 3.76 -2.67 -4.65
N VAL A 49 2.49 -2.62 -5.06
CA VAL A 49 1.58 -1.53 -4.67
C VAL A 49 1.37 -1.52 -3.15
N LEU A 50 1.27 -2.69 -2.51
CA LEU A 50 1.13 -2.79 -1.06
C LEU A 50 2.38 -2.31 -0.32
N ARG A 51 3.58 -2.60 -0.84
CA ARG A 51 4.84 -2.13 -0.23
C ARG A 51 5.00 -0.62 -0.27
N HIS A 52 4.50 0.04 -1.32
CA HIS A 52 4.59 1.49 -1.49
C HIS A 52 3.45 2.27 -0.82
N THR A 53 2.30 1.63 -0.58
CA THR A 53 1.14 2.26 0.09
C THR A 53 1.18 2.09 1.61
N LEU A 54 1.61 0.92 2.12
CA LEU A 54 1.66 0.61 3.54
C LEU A 54 2.94 1.09 4.26
N VAL A 55 3.56 2.17 3.79
CA VAL A 55 4.75 2.77 4.42
C VAL A 55 4.33 3.67 5.58
N LEU A 56 4.98 3.53 6.74
CA LEU A 56 4.69 4.35 7.93
C LEU A 56 5.08 5.82 7.71
N ASP A 57 6.29 6.08 7.20
CA ASP A 57 6.72 7.43 6.87
C ASP A 57 5.96 7.98 5.64
N PRO A 58 5.15 9.04 5.78
CA PRO A 58 4.42 9.64 4.65
C PRO A 58 5.33 10.21 3.55
N ARG A 59 6.60 10.50 3.84
CA ARG A 59 7.59 11.02 2.87
C ARG A 59 8.05 9.94 1.90
N GLU A 60 8.15 8.71 2.38
CA GLU A 60 8.57 7.53 1.61
C GLU A 60 7.37 6.81 0.97
N ARG A 61 6.16 7.00 1.53
CA ARG A 61 4.92 6.48 0.97
C ARG A 61 4.69 7.03 -0.43
N ALA A 62 4.13 6.21 -1.33
CA ALA A 62 3.65 6.66 -2.63
C ALA A 62 2.69 7.86 -2.52
N ASP A 63 2.67 8.74 -3.52
CA ASP A 63 1.65 9.76 -3.68
C ASP A 63 0.47 9.26 -4.54
N PRO A 64 -0.67 9.97 -4.56
CA PRO A 64 -1.83 9.57 -5.36
C PRO A 64 -1.57 9.51 -6.88
N ILE A 65 -0.64 10.31 -7.41
CA ILE A 65 -0.32 10.31 -8.84
C ILE A 65 0.45 9.04 -9.19
N TRP A 66 1.43 8.65 -8.37
CA TRP A 66 2.11 7.36 -8.49
C TRP A 66 1.09 6.22 -8.43
N LEU A 67 0.20 6.24 -7.43
CA LEU A 67 -0.78 5.18 -7.22
C LEU A 67 -1.71 5.04 -8.42
N SER A 68 -2.25 6.15 -8.96
CA SER A 68 -3.16 6.11 -10.11
C SER A 68 -2.53 5.62 -11.41
N ARG A 69 -1.19 5.71 -11.53
CA ARG A 69 -0.44 5.25 -12.71
C ARG A 69 0.14 3.84 -12.55
N HIS A 70 0.07 3.25 -11.35
CA HIS A 70 0.66 1.97 -11.07
C HIS A 70 -0.01 0.84 -11.89
N PRO A 71 0.73 -0.13 -12.45
CA PRO A 71 0.15 -1.24 -13.22
C PRO A 71 -1.00 -1.95 -12.49
N TYR A 72 -0.92 -2.09 -11.17
CA TYR A 72 -2.00 -2.69 -10.37
C TYR A 72 -3.35 -1.95 -10.49
N THR A 73 -3.36 -0.63 -10.63
CA THR A 73 -4.59 0.19 -10.68
C THR A 73 -5.01 0.57 -12.09
N THR A 74 -4.07 0.60 -13.03
CA THR A 74 -4.34 0.91 -14.44
C THR A 74 -4.81 -0.31 -15.21
N THR A 75 -4.52 -1.52 -14.71
CA THR A 75 -5.05 -2.76 -15.27
C THR A 75 -6.49 -2.96 -14.79
N SER A 76 -7.42 -2.09 -15.21
CA SER A 76 -8.85 -2.39 -15.16
C SER A 76 -9.32 -2.77 -16.56
N SER A 77 -9.68 -4.05 -16.68
CA SER A 77 -10.61 -4.61 -17.67
C SER A 77 -10.18 -4.58 -19.14
N ALA A 78 -9.66 -5.73 -19.61
CA ALA A 78 -10.18 -6.28 -20.87
C ALA A 78 -11.60 -6.80 -20.64
#